data_AF-A0A847EG23-F1
#
_entry.id   AF-A0A847EG23-F1
#
_cell.length_a   1.000
_cell.length_b   1.000
_cell.length_c   1.000
_cell.angle_alpha   90.00
_cell.angle_beta   90.00
_cell.angle_gamma   90.00
#
_symmetry.space_group_name_H-M   'P 1'
#
loop_
_entity.id
_entity.type
_entity.pdbx_description
1 polymer ?
#
loop_
_entity_poly.entity_id
_entity_poly.type
_entity_poly.pdbx_seq_one_letter_code
_entity_poly.pdbx_strand_id
1 'polypeptide(L)'
;MLITNTVWLTIIAIVLLTLVLMVINRRNRDRCLKDFDGFATTYFDVIGKRVWGRLIVYSTGLEFKYWSEHLDEEGHIETSWILYKKEFGSLLMLVRFNDELTERNKTRRLKQLEKSFHPKFYRRWGRSIRNLLVNLRDAFTDITSAVISAVGTGNAAARVLSTQQKQMNKVQGELSGYAGTAYDPILEKHIGSQVVLEITEPSKKVVERTGILKEYSAEFLEIMGVRFQDGETVRDCDIIVPRTISFIRHSNEPVKTGDRRVKEN
;
A
#
# COMPACT_ATOMS: atom_id res chain seq x y z
N MET A 1 41.85 5.23 -24.42
CA MET A 1 41.87 5.86 -23.07
C MET A 1 40.54 6.51 -22.68
N LEU A 2 39.88 7.28 -23.56
CA LEU A 2 38.59 7.93 -23.25
C LEU A 2 37.46 6.95 -22.88
N ILE A 3 37.33 5.84 -23.62
CA ILE A 3 36.27 4.83 -23.39
C ILE A 3 36.40 4.18 -22.00
N THR A 4 37.63 3.91 -21.55
CA THR A 4 37.90 3.27 -20.26
C THR A 4 37.44 4.16 -19.09
N ASN A 5 37.67 5.47 -19.18
CA ASN A 5 37.22 6.44 -18.18
C ASN A 5 35.68 6.57 -18.16
N THR A 6 35.03 6.53 -19.33
CA THR A 6 33.57 6.56 -19.42
C THR A 6 32.93 5.32 -18.78
N VAL A 7 33.49 4.12 -19.00
CA VAL A 7 33.00 2.87 -18.39
C VAL A 7 33.13 2.89 -16.86
N TRP A 8 34.25 3.39 -16.33
CA TRP A 8 34.39 3.52 -14.87
C TRP A 8 33.43 4.54 -14.26
N LEU A 9 33.19 5.67 -14.95
CA LEU A 9 32.23 6.67 -14.52
C LEU A 9 30.79 6.12 -14.50
N THR A 10 30.38 5.33 -15.51
CA THR A 10 29.04 4.73 -15.53
C THR A 10 28.87 3.66 -14.44
N ILE A 11 29.90 2.83 -14.19
CA ILE A 11 29.89 1.85 -13.10
C ILE A 11 29.74 2.55 -11.75
N ILE A 12 30.53 3.60 -11.49
CA ILE A 12 30.45 4.38 -10.24
C ILE A 12 29.07 5.02 -10.09
N ALA A 13 28.52 5.59 -11.17
CA ALA A 13 27.19 6.19 -11.15
C ALA A 13 26.09 5.16 -10.82
N ILE A 14 26.15 3.95 -11.39
CA ILE A 14 25.20 2.86 -11.09
C ILE A 14 25.33 2.41 -9.63
N VAL A 15 26.55 2.26 -9.12
CA VAL A 15 26.78 1.88 -7.71
C VAL A 15 26.25 2.96 -6.75
N LEU A 16 26.53 4.23 -7.02
CA LEU A 16 25.99 5.33 -6.21
C LEU A 16 24.45 5.40 -6.28
N LEU A 17 23.87 5.22 -7.47
CA LEU A 17 22.43 5.20 -7.63
C LEU A 17 21.77 4.05 -6.87
N THR A 18 22.34 2.85 -6.93
CA THR A 18 21.82 1.68 -6.20
C THR A 18 21.94 1.84 -4.68
N LEU A 19 23.03 2.41 -4.17
CA LEU A 19 23.19 2.74 -2.75
C LEU A 19 22.14 3.76 -2.28
N VAL A 20 21.91 4.82 -3.05
CA VAL A 20 20.88 5.83 -2.75
C VAL A 20 19.49 5.19 -2.75
N LEU A 21 19.17 4.37 -3.76
CA LEU A 21 17.89 3.65 -3.84
C LEU A 21 17.71 2.67 -2.66
N MET A 22 18.76 1.97 -2.25
CA MET A 22 18.72 1.07 -1.10
C MET A 22 18.39 1.82 0.20
N VAL A 23 19.03 2.97 0.44
CA VAL A 23 18.76 3.81 1.63
C VAL A 23 17.33 4.36 1.60
N ILE A 24 16.85 4.80 0.43
CA ILE A 24 15.47 5.28 0.26
C ILE A 24 14.46 4.15 0.52
N ASN A 25 14.71 2.95 0.01
CA ASN A 25 13.84 1.79 0.16
C ASN A 25 13.81 1.28 1.60
N ARG A 26 14.96 1.23 2.28
CA ARG A 26 15.04 0.84 3.70
C ARG A 26 14.25 1.77 4.62
N ARG A 27 14.13 3.05 4.26
CA ARG A 27 13.36 4.05 5.03
C ARG A 27 11.92 4.24 4.54
N ASN A 28 11.52 3.56 3.46
CA ASN A 28 10.17 3.71 2.93
C ASN A 28 9.20 2.83 3.70
N ARG A 29 8.39 3.46 4.56
CA ARG A 29 7.17 2.85 5.09
C ARG A 29 6.03 3.19 4.14
N ASP A 30 5.09 2.29 3.96
CA ASP A 30 3.90 2.57 3.17
C ASP A 30 3.17 3.79 3.74
N ARG A 31 2.67 4.64 2.84
CA ARG A 31 2.15 5.97 3.16
C ARG A 31 0.80 5.86 3.87
N CYS A 32 -0.05 4.94 3.40
CA CYS A 32 -1.35 4.63 3.99
C CYS A 32 -1.12 4.05 5.39
N LEU A 33 -0.26 3.02 5.50
CA LEU A 33 0.03 2.37 6.79
C LEU A 33 0.59 3.39 7.80
N LYS A 34 1.53 4.24 7.38
CA LYS A 34 2.14 5.27 8.24
C LYS A 34 1.11 6.23 8.84
N ASP A 35 -0.01 6.47 8.18
CA ASP A 35 -1.05 7.34 8.72
C ASP A 35 -1.85 6.71 9.86
N PHE A 36 -1.79 5.39 10.02
CA PHE A 36 -2.34 4.64 11.16
C PHE A 36 -1.29 4.40 12.27
N ASP A 37 -0.03 4.77 12.06
CA ASP A 37 1.07 4.57 13.03
C ASP A 37 0.76 5.22 14.39
N GLY A 38 0.82 4.40 15.44
CA GLY A 38 0.54 4.76 16.82
C GLY A 38 -0.93 4.95 17.19
N PHE A 39 -1.89 4.63 16.31
CA PHE A 39 -3.32 4.59 16.64
C PHE A 39 -3.75 3.21 17.15
N ALA A 40 -4.84 3.17 17.94
CA ALA A 40 -5.57 1.94 18.17
C ALA A 40 -6.16 1.47 16.83
N THR A 41 -5.78 0.27 16.40
CA THR A 41 -6.14 -0.29 15.10
C THR A 41 -6.48 -1.76 15.27
N THR A 42 -7.51 -2.19 14.56
CA THR A 42 -7.89 -3.59 14.42
C THR A 42 -7.49 -4.11 13.06
N TYR A 43 -6.75 -5.21 13.03
CA TYR A 43 -6.44 -6.02 11.87
C TYR A 43 -7.53 -7.07 11.65
N PHE A 44 -7.99 -7.19 10.41
CA PHE A 44 -8.83 -8.27 9.94
C PHE A 44 -8.11 -9.06 8.85
N ASP A 45 -8.09 -10.38 9.00
CA ASP A 45 -7.56 -11.32 8.03
C ASP A 45 -8.67 -11.84 7.10
N VAL A 46 -8.29 -12.31 5.91
CA VAL A 46 -9.16 -13.05 4.99
C VAL A 46 -9.68 -14.37 5.59
N ILE A 47 -8.99 -14.95 6.58
CA ILE A 47 -9.42 -16.17 7.28
C ILE A 47 -10.35 -15.85 8.46
N GLY A 48 -10.62 -14.56 8.74
CA GLY A 48 -11.49 -14.12 9.84
C GLY A 48 -10.78 -13.91 11.17
N LYS A 49 -9.44 -14.03 11.21
CA LYS A 49 -8.65 -13.63 12.39
C LYS A 49 -8.78 -12.13 12.63
N ARG A 50 -9.01 -11.74 13.88
CA ARG A 50 -9.08 -10.35 14.35
C ARG A 50 -7.99 -10.10 15.38
N VAL A 51 -7.17 -9.08 15.18
CA VAL A 51 -6.13 -8.66 16.14
C VAL A 51 -6.26 -7.17 16.40
N TRP A 52 -6.31 -6.74 17.66
CA TRP A 52 -6.45 -5.34 18.04
C TRP A 52 -5.25 -4.89 18.86
N GLY A 53 -4.87 -3.62 18.72
CA GLY A 53 -3.78 -3.06 19.51
C GLY A 53 -3.33 -1.70 19.00
N ARG A 54 -2.30 -1.16 19.64
CA ARG A 54 -1.61 0.03 19.13
C ARG A 54 -0.70 -0.37 17.98
N LEU A 55 -1.02 0.12 16.78
CA LEU A 55 -0.25 -0.17 15.58
C LEU A 55 1.13 0.53 15.62
N ILE A 56 2.18 -0.22 15.30
CA ILE A 56 3.50 0.30 14.99
C ILE A 56 3.88 -0.17 13.60
N VAL A 57 4.24 0.79 12.74
CA VAL A 57 4.55 0.52 11.34
C VAL A 57 6.05 0.50 11.13
N TYR A 58 6.58 -0.64 10.71
CA TYR A 58 7.98 -0.82 10.29
C TYR A 58 8.08 -0.86 8.76
N SER A 59 9.31 -0.84 8.22
CA SER A 59 9.55 -1.06 6.79
C SER A 59 9.33 -2.52 6.37
N THR A 60 9.40 -3.46 7.32
CA THR A 60 9.36 -4.91 7.09
C THR A 60 8.06 -5.56 7.53
N GLY A 61 7.13 -4.82 8.15
CA GLY A 61 5.91 -5.37 8.72
C GLY A 61 5.19 -4.39 9.65
N LEU A 62 4.20 -4.92 10.35
CA LEU A 62 3.36 -4.24 11.33
C LEU A 62 3.49 -4.95 12.67
N GLU A 63 3.38 -4.20 13.76
CA GLU A 63 3.30 -4.73 15.12
C GLU A 63 2.07 -4.12 15.81
N PHE A 64 1.28 -4.96 16.46
CA PHE A 64 0.12 -4.57 17.25
C PHE A 64 0.46 -4.80 18.71
N LYS A 65 0.74 -3.72 19.44
CA LYS A 65 1.01 -3.80 20.88
C LYS A 65 -0.30 -3.86 21.65
N TYR A 66 -0.45 -4.86 22.50
CA TYR A 66 -1.61 -5.00 23.36
C TYR A 66 -1.56 -4.00 24.51
N TRP A 67 -2.73 -3.58 25.01
CA TRP A 67 -2.82 -2.65 26.15
C TRP A 67 -2.53 -3.33 27.50
N SER A 68 -2.68 -4.65 27.55
CA SER A 68 -2.38 -5.51 28.70
C SER A 68 -1.71 -6.79 28.20
N GLU A 69 -0.92 -7.42 29.07
CA GLU A 69 -0.35 -8.75 28.85
C GLU A 69 -1.47 -9.74 28.50
N HIS A 70 -1.36 -10.38 27.34
CA HIS A 70 -2.29 -11.43 26.94
C HIS A 70 -1.67 -12.78 27.31
N LEU A 71 -2.38 -13.60 28.07
CA LEU A 71 -2.00 -14.99 28.29
C LEU A 71 -2.55 -15.81 27.12
N ASP A 72 -1.64 -16.40 26.34
CA ASP A 72 -1.99 -17.34 25.29
C ASP A 72 -2.58 -18.64 25.90
N GLU A 73 -3.26 -19.44 25.06
CA GLU A 73 -3.83 -20.76 25.42
C GLU A 73 -2.76 -21.71 26.00
N GLU A 74 -1.49 -21.50 25.66
CA GLU A 74 -0.31 -22.25 26.13
C GLU A 74 0.36 -21.63 27.38
N GLY A 75 -0.14 -20.51 27.90
CA GLY A 75 0.36 -19.85 29.12
C GLY A 75 1.53 -18.87 28.90
N HIS A 76 1.82 -18.49 27.66
CA HIS A 76 2.82 -17.47 27.33
C HIS A 76 2.24 -16.06 27.45
N ILE A 77 3.03 -15.12 27.99
CA ILE A 77 2.66 -13.69 28.01
C ILE A 77 3.03 -13.07 26.67
N GLU A 78 2.03 -12.83 25.83
CA GLU A 78 2.16 -12.08 24.59
C GLU A 78 1.92 -10.58 24.85
N THR A 79 2.90 -9.75 24.49
CA THR A 79 2.82 -8.29 24.60
C THR A 79 2.47 -7.61 23.27
N SER A 80 2.66 -8.32 22.17
CA SER A 80 2.43 -7.80 20.82
C SER A 80 2.26 -8.92 19.80
N TRP A 81 1.53 -8.62 18.72
CA TRP A 81 1.46 -9.47 17.54
C TRP A 81 2.13 -8.82 16.34
N ILE A 82 2.95 -9.56 15.60
CA ILE A 82 3.75 -9.05 14.47
C ILE A 82 3.25 -9.68 13.17
N LEU A 83 3.03 -8.84 12.16
CA LEU A 83 2.68 -9.24 10.79
C LEU A 83 3.80 -8.83 9.83
N TYR A 84 4.48 -9.79 9.21
CA TYR A 84 5.54 -9.48 8.26
C TYR A 84 4.97 -9.04 6.92
N LYS A 85 5.73 -8.24 6.16
CA LYS A 85 5.32 -7.74 4.85
C LYS A 85 4.92 -8.87 3.86
N LYS A 86 5.60 -10.01 3.94
CA LYS A 86 5.29 -11.20 3.10
C LYS A 86 3.89 -11.78 3.36
N GLU A 87 3.31 -11.50 4.52
CA GLU A 87 1.99 -11.97 4.95
C GLU A 87 0.88 -10.94 4.64
N PHE A 88 1.19 -9.79 4.06
CA PHE A 88 0.17 -8.79 3.70
C PHE A 88 -0.86 -9.32 2.69
N GLY A 89 -0.60 -10.44 2.03
CA GLY A 89 -1.59 -11.11 1.20
C GLY A 89 -2.80 -11.66 1.97
N SER A 90 -2.68 -11.90 3.29
CA SER A 90 -3.79 -12.33 4.13
C SER A 90 -4.54 -11.16 4.80
N LEU A 91 -4.02 -9.93 4.67
CA LEU A 91 -4.68 -8.74 5.19
C LEU A 91 -5.97 -8.48 4.40
N LEU A 92 -7.12 -8.49 5.07
CA LEU A 92 -8.39 -8.04 4.50
C LEU A 92 -8.53 -6.53 4.65
N MET A 93 -8.37 -6.03 5.87
CA MET A 93 -8.41 -4.60 6.16
C MET A 93 -7.81 -4.26 7.52
N LEU A 94 -7.30 -3.04 7.64
CA LEU A 94 -7.03 -2.40 8.93
C LEU A 94 -8.14 -1.39 9.22
N VAL A 95 -8.64 -1.37 10.44
CA VAL A 95 -9.74 -0.51 10.86
C VAL A 95 -9.32 0.30 12.08
N ARG A 96 -9.54 1.61 12.02
CA ARG A 96 -9.40 2.53 13.14
C ARG A 96 -10.76 3.09 13.47
N PHE A 97 -11.37 2.64 14.56
CA PHE A 97 -12.68 3.13 14.99
C PHE A 97 -12.57 4.53 15.60
N ASN A 98 -13.53 5.39 15.30
CA ASN A 98 -13.48 6.81 15.70
C ASN A 98 -13.84 7.03 17.18
N ASP A 99 -14.64 6.14 17.75
CA ASP A 99 -15.04 6.09 19.16
C ASP A 99 -13.87 5.71 20.09
N GLU A 100 -12.92 4.90 19.61
CA GLU A 100 -11.73 4.46 20.35
C GLU A 100 -10.59 5.50 20.35
N LEU A 101 -10.77 6.65 19.69
CA LEU A 101 -9.75 7.68 19.59
C LEU A 101 -9.71 8.57 20.85
N THR A 102 -8.53 8.70 21.44
CA THR A 102 -8.26 9.77 22.42
C THR A 102 -8.41 11.16 21.79
N GLU A 103 -8.69 12.20 22.58
CA GLU A 103 -8.85 13.58 22.07
C GLU A 103 -7.63 14.07 21.26
N ARG A 104 -6.42 13.70 21.71
CA ARG A 104 -5.18 13.96 20.97
C ARG A 104 -5.18 13.27 19.60
N ASN A 105 -5.65 12.03 19.53
CA ASN A 105 -5.75 11.26 18.30
C ASN A 105 -6.85 11.76 17.37
N LYS A 106 -8.00 12.21 17.90
CA LYS A 106 -9.05 12.89 17.13
C LYS A 106 -8.52 14.15 16.45
N THR A 107 -7.81 15.00 17.20
CA THR A 107 -7.16 16.20 16.65
C THR A 107 -6.11 15.85 15.57
N ARG A 108 -5.33 14.79 15.80
CA ARG A 108 -4.35 14.29 14.81
C ARG A 108 -5.02 13.82 13.53
N ARG A 109 -6.12 13.06 13.64
CA ARG A 109 -6.95 12.59 12.53
C ARG A 109 -7.50 13.77 11.71
N LEU A 110 -8.10 14.76 12.36
CA LEU A 110 -8.63 15.95 11.67
C LEU A 110 -7.55 16.71 10.90
N LYS A 111 -6.36 16.89 11.50
CA LYS A 111 -5.20 17.48 10.82
C LYS A 111 -4.72 16.65 9.63
N GLN A 112 -4.83 15.32 9.68
CA GLN A 112 -4.51 14.46 8.54
C GLN A 112 -5.54 14.63 7.42
N LEU A 113 -6.83 14.68 7.76
CA LEU A 113 -7.93 14.86 6.83
C LEU A 113 -7.87 16.23 6.12
N GLU A 114 -7.68 17.32 6.86
CA GLU A 114 -7.57 18.68 6.31
C GLU A 114 -6.42 18.81 5.29
N LYS A 115 -5.29 18.15 5.57
CA LYS A 115 -4.13 18.09 4.67
C LYS A 115 -4.41 17.33 3.38
N SER A 116 -5.35 16.39 3.38
CA SER A 116 -5.76 15.64 2.20
C SER A 116 -6.75 16.41 1.33
N PHE A 117 -7.62 17.23 1.94
CA PHE A 117 -8.49 18.15 1.19
C PHE A 117 -7.74 19.30 0.52
N HIS A 118 -6.60 19.72 1.08
CA HIS A 118 -5.76 20.80 0.53
C HIS A 118 -4.36 20.31 0.13
N PRO A 119 -4.23 19.42 -0.87
CA PRO A 119 -2.93 18.87 -1.24
C PRO A 119 -2.08 19.93 -1.94
N LYS A 120 -1.03 20.39 -1.25
CA LYS A 120 0.00 21.30 -1.76
C LYS A 120 0.65 20.72 -3.04
N PHE A 121 0.84 21.55 -4.07
CA PHE A 121 1.36 21.18 -5.40
C PHE A 121 2.66 20.33 -5.35
N TYR A 122 3.60 20.68 -4.47
CA TYR A 122 4.87 19.97 -4.27
C TYR A 122 4.72 18.55 -3.66
N ARG A 123 3.60 18.25 -3.01
CA ARG A 123 3.27 16.90 -2.52
C ARG A 123 2.82 15.96 -3.66
N ARG A 124 2.22 16.51 -4.74
CA ARG A 124 1.84 15.74 -5.95
C ARG A 124 3.07 15.36 -6.77
N TRP A 125 3.98 16.32 -7.00
CA TRP A 125 5.20 16.08 -7.79
C TRP A 125 6.18 15.10 -7.13
N GLY A 126 6.35 15.15 -5.79
CA GLY A 126 7.22 14.22 -5.07
C GLY A 126 6.73 12.76 -5.07
N ARG A 127 5.43 12.52 -5.28
CA ARG A 127 4.85 11.17 -5.42
C ARG A 127 5.23 10.54 -6.76
N SER A 128 5.11 11.31 -7.84
CA SER A 128 5.41 10.85 -9.20
C SER A 128 6.89 10.44 -9.36
N ILE A 129 7.83 11.20 -8.79
CA ILE A 129 9.28 10.92 -8.90
C ILE A 129 9.67 9.64 -8.15
N ARG A 130 9.10 9.40 -6.96
CA ARG A 130 9.42 8.20 -6.17
C ARG A 130 8.88 6.92 -6.83
N ASN A 131 7.73 7.03 -7.50
CA ASN A 131 7.07 5.93 -8.19
C ASN A 131 7.78 5.57 -9.50
N LEU A 132 8.32 6.57 -10.22
CA LEU A 132 9.20 6.35 -11.37
C LEU A 132 10.49 5.61 -11.00
N LEU A 133 11.09 5.91 -9.83
CA LEU A 133 12.31 5.23 -9.36
C LEU A 133 12.10 3.76 -8.99
N VAL A 134 10.90 3.39 -8.51
CA VAL A 134 10.56 1.99 -8.23
C VAL A 134 10.36 1.20 -9.54
N ASN A 135 9.69 1.78 -10.53
CA ASN A 135 9.47 1.14 -11.84
C ASN A 135 10.73 1.11 -12.74
N LEU A 136 11.64 2.07 -12.59
CA LEU A 136 12.93 2.08 -13.32
C LEU A 136 13.78 0.85 -12.96
N ARG A 137 13.73 0.38 -11.71
CA ARG A 137 14.42 -0.83 -11.27
C ARG A 137 13.97 -2.05 -12.09
N ASP A 138 12.66 -2.17 -12.34
CA ASP A 138 12.08 -3.28 -13.08
C ASP A 138 12.45 -3.21 -14.58
N ALA A 139 12.44 -1.99 -15.16
CA ALA A 139 12.92 -1.77 -16.53
C ALA A 139 14.43 -2.06 -16.70
N PHE A 140 15.26 -1.78 -15.69
CA PHE A 140 16.69 -2.12 -15.74
C PHE A 140 16.94 -3.63 -15.64
N THR A 141 16.16 -4.37 -14.83
CA THR A 141 16.22 -5.84 -14.82
C THR A 141 15.78 -6.45 -16.16
N ASP A 142 14.76 -5.88 -16.81
CA ASP A 142 14.33 -6.30 -18.14
C ASP A 142 15.40 -6.03 -19.21
N ILE A 143 16.07 -4.88 -19.15
CA ILE A 143 17.18 -4.54 -20.06
C ILE A 143 18.39 -5.46 -19.82
N THR A 144 18.71 -5.83 -18.57
CA THR A 144 19.81 -6.76 -18.31
C THR A 144 19.56 -8.15 -18.89
N SER A 145 18.32 -8.66 -18.83
CA SER A 145 17.96 -9.94 -19.45
C SER A 145 18.00 -9.88 -20.99
N ALA A 146 17.63 -8.75 -21.59
CA ALA A 146 17.74 -8.52 -23.03
C ALA A 146 19.20 -8.42 -23.51
N VAL A 147 20.08 -7.78 -22.74
CA VAL A 147 21.52 -7.70 -23.05
C VAL A 147 22.20 -9.06 -22.85
N ILE A 148 21.86 -9.81 -21.80
CA ILE A 148 22.33 -11.20 -21.60
C ILE A 148 21.87 -12.11 -22.75
N SER A 149 20.65 -11.91 -23.25
CA SER A 149 20.12 -12.64 -24.42
C SER A 149 20.82 -12.27 -25.72
N ALA A 150 21.25 -11.01 -25.88
CA ALA A 150 22.01 -10.54 -27.04
C ALA A 150 23.48 -11.03 -27.05
N VAL A 151 24.06 -11.27 -25.88
CA VAL A 151 25.41 -11.84 -25.73
C VAL A 151 25.40 -13.38 -25.80
N GLY A 152 24.29 -14.03 -25.43
CA GLY A 152 24.11 -15.48 -25.44
C GLY A 152 23.75 -16.11 -26.80
N THR A 153 23.73 -15.35 -27.90
CA THR A 153 23.28 -15.84 -29.23
C THR A 153 24.22 -16.86 -29.91
N GLY A 154 25.30 -17.28 -29.25
CA GLY A 154 26.26 -18.26 -29.78
C GLY A 154 25.85 -19.74 -29.65
N ASN A 155 24.90 -20.10 -28.77
CA ASN A 155 24.57 -21.51 -28.53
C ASN A 155 23.12 -21.87 -28.89
N ALA A 156 22.96 -22.84 -29.80
CA ALA A 156 21.67 -23.32 -30.31
C ALA A 156 20.71 -23.85 -29.21
N ALA A 157 21.24 -24.26 -28.06
CA ALA A 157 20.46 -24.67 -26.89
C ALA A 157 19.63 -23.51 -26.27
N ALA A 158 20.06 -22.25 -26.43
CA ALA A 158 19.36 -21.09 -25.88
C ALA A 158 18.08 -20.72 -26.66
N ARG A 159 17.98 -21.08 -27.94
CA ARG A 159 16.80 -20.77 -28.77
C ARG A 159 15.59 -21.61 -28.40
N VAL A 160 15.78 -22.87 -27.99
CA VAL A 160 14.68 -23.76 -27.60
C VAL A 160 14.08 -23.34 -26.24
N LEU A 161 14.92 -22.87 -25.31
CA LEU A 161 14.48 -22.27 -24.04
C LEU A 161 13.67 -20.98 -24.25
N SER A 162 14.07 -20.14 -25.21
CA SER A 162 13.38 -18.86 -25.48
C SER A 162 11.94 -19.00 -25.99
N THR A 163 11.63 -20.11 -26.67
CA THR A 163 10.31 -20.37 -27.25
C THR A 163 9.32 -20.92 -26.20
N GLN A 164 9.80 -21.73 -25.24
CA GLN A 164 8.99 -22.17 -24.10
C GLN A 164 8.75 -21.04 -23.10
N GLN A 165 9.76 -20.19 -22.82
CA GLN A 165 9.61 -19.06 -21.91
C GLN A 165 8.59 -18.02 -22.40
N LYS A 166 8.50 -17.79 -23.72
CA LYS A 166 7.51 -16.88 -24.32
C LYS A 166 6.06 -17.38 -24.19
N GLN A 167 5.83 -18.69 -24.13
CA GLN A 167 4.49 -19.24 -23.90
C GLN A 167 4.12 -19.22 -22.41
N MET A 168 5.08 -19.47 -21.50
CA MET A 168 4.85 -19.31 -20.05
C MET A 168 4.54 -17.87 -19.65
N ASN A 169 5.22 -16.87 -20.24
CA ASN A 169 4.96 -15.46 -19.94
C ASN A 169 3.56 -14.99 -20.43
N LYS A 170 2.99 -15.63 -21.45
CA LYS A 170 1.60 -15.36 -21.90
C LYS A 170 0.57 -15.90 -20.91
N VAL A 171 0.79 -17.10 -20.37
CA VAL A 171 -0.10 -17.71 -19.36
C VAL A 171 0.01 -16.98 -18.02
N GLN A 172 1.20 -16.49 -17.66
CA GLN A 172 1.42 -15.72 -16.43
C GLN A 172 0.87 -14.29 -16.50
N GLY A 173 0.78 -13.72 -17.71
CA GLY A 173 0.15 -12.42 -17.97
C GLY A 173 -1.38 -12.41 -17.85
N GLU A 174 -2.04 -13.55 -18.03
CA GLU A 174 -3.51 -13.67 -17.94
C GLU A 174 -4.04 -13.83 -16.51
N LEU A 175 -3.16 -14.17 -15.54
CA LEU A 175 -3.53 -14.40 -14.13
C LEU A 175 -3.14 -13.26 -13.18
N SER A 176 -2.51 -12.20 -13.67
CA SER A 176 -2.15 -11.05 -12.86
C SER A 176 -3.23 -9.98 -12.94
N GLY A 177 -4.24 -10.11 -12.08
CA GLY A 177 -5.18 -9.00 -11.81
C GLY A 177 -4.37 -7.73 -11.50
N TYR A 178 -4.72 -6.65 -12.19
CA TYR A 178 -4.09 -5.32 -12.17
C TYR A 178 -3.21 -5.05 -10.92
N ALA A 179 -1.90 -5.26 -11.06
CA ALA A 179 -0.92 -4.79 -10.09
C ALA A 179 -0.88 -3.26 -10.17
N GLY A 180 -1.63 -2.59 -9.29
CA GLY A 180 -1.77 -1.14 -9.30
C GLY A 180 -0.41 -0.45 -9.32
N THR A 181 -0.20 0.43 -10.30
CA THR A 181 1.00 1.27 -10.35
C THR A 181 1.05 2.17 -9.11
N ALA A 182 2.26 2.46 -8.63
CA ALA A 182 2.44 3.31 -7.45
C ALA A 182 1.88 4.75 -7.64
N TYR A 183 1.76 5.21 -8.89
CA TYR A 183 0.99 6.38 -9.29
C TYR A 183 -0.23 5.94 -10.09
N ASP A 184 -1.42 6.43 -9.74
CA ASP A 184 -2.67 6.12 -10.45
C ASP A 184 -3.42 7.43 -10.72
N PRO A 185 -3.52 7.89 -11.99
CA PRO A 185 -4.15 9.17 -12.33
C PRO A 185 -5.62 9.26 -11.91
N ILE A 186 -6.33 8.13 -11.91
CA ILE A 186 -7.74 8.09 -11.51
C ILE A 186 -7.82 8.35 -10.01
N LEU A 187 -7.07 7.57 -9.21
CA LEU A 187 -7.07 7.73 -7.76
C LEU A 187 -6.59 9.13 -7.34
N GLU A 188 -5.57 9.67 -8.00
CA GLU A 188 -5.04 11.01 -7.72
C GLU A 188 -6.11 12.10 -7.88
N LYS A 189 -6.97 12.00 -8.90
CA LYS A 189 -8.07 12.95 -9.12
C LYS A 189 -9.13 12.89 -8.01
N HIS A 190 -9.29 11.74 -7.37
CA HIS A 190 -10.34 11.49 -6.38
C HIS A 190 -9.88 11.63 -4.92
N ILE A 191 -8.61 11.96 -4.66
CA ILE A 191 -8.13 12.27 -3.31
C ILE A 191 -8.94 13.45 -2.73
N GLY A 192 -9.41 13.29 -1.49
CA GLY A 192 -10.28 14.24 -0.81
C GLY A 192 -11.72 14.25 -1.32
N SER A 193 -12.11 13.35 -2.23
CA SER A 193 -13.48 13.23 -2.70
C SER A 193 -14.18 12.06 -2.02
N GLN A 194 -15.50 12.13 -1.94
CA GLN A 194 -16.31 11.01 -1.50
C GLN A 194 -16.33 9.94 -2.60
N VAL A 195 -16.09 8.69 -2.23
CA VAL A 195 -15.98 7.55 -3.15
C VAL A 195 -16.82 6.38 -2.65
N VAL A 196 -17.23 5.54 -3.60
CA VAL A 196 -17.76 4.20 -3.32
C VAL A 196 -16.64 3.19 -3.56
N LEU A 197 -16.24 2.55 -2.48
CA LEU A 197 -15.26 1.48 -2.41
C LEU A 197 -15.98 0.14 -2.50
N GLU A 198 -15.64 -0.67 -3.48
CA GLU A 198 -15.96 -2.09 -3.49
C GLU A 198 -14.84 -2.88 -2.82
N ILE A 199 -15.19 -3.79 -1.92
CA ILE A 199 -14.27 -4.78 -1.34
C ILE A 199 -14.79 -6.17 -1.68
N THR A 200 -13.95 -6.98 -2.30
CA THR A 200 -14.23 -8.41 -2.52
C THR A 200 -13.88 -9.17 -1.25
N GLU A 201 -14.89 -9.64 -0.53
CA GLU A 201 -14.71 -10.48 0.65
C GLU A 201 -14.19 -11.88 0.26
N PRO A 202 -13.61 -12.64 1.22
CA PRO A 202 -13.17 -14.03 1.00
C PRO A 202 -14.29 -14.95 0.48
N SER A 203 -15.54 -14.64 0.81
CA SER A 203 -16.75 -15.31 0.32
C SER A 203 -17.06 -15.04 -1.16
N LYS A 204 -16.24 -14.24 -1.86
CA LYS A 204 -16.46 -13.66 -3.20
C LYS A 204 -17.65 -12.70 -3.30
N LYS A 205 -18.26 -12.35 -2.17
CA LYS A 205 -19.26 -11.29 -2.12
C LYS A 205 -18.56 -9.94 -2.26
N VAL A 206 -19.08 -9.10 -3.15
CA VAL A 206 -18.63 -7.70 -3.25
C VAL A 206 -19.46 -6.87 -2.26
N VAL A 207 -18.77 -6.14 -1.39
CA VAL A 207 -19.39 -5.24 -0.42
C VAL A 207 -19.00 -3.81 -0.77
N GLU A 208 -20.02 -2.97 -0.92
CA GLU A 208 -19.83 -1.54 -1.17
C GLU A 208 -19.78 -0.76 0.16
N ARG A 209 -18.84 0.17 0.23
CA ARG A 209 -18.69 1.09 1.35
C ARG A 209 -18.48 2.50 0.81
N THR A 210 -19.13 3.47 1.41
CA THR A 210 -18.93 4.89 1.08
C THR A 210 -17.98 5.52 2.09
N GLY A 211 -17.07 6.37 1.62
CA GLY A 211 -16.17 7.15 2.46
C GLY A 211 -15.39 8.18 1.68
N ILE A 212 -14.39 8.81 2.29
CA ILE A 212 -13.52 9.80 1.63
C ILE A 212 -12.18 9.15 1.29
N LEU A 213 -11.78 9.18 0.02
CA LEU A 213 -10.44 8.73 -0.37
C LEU A 213 -9.40 9.69 0.19
N LYS A 214 -8.62 9.25 1.18
CA LYS A 214 -7.63 10.11 1.82
C LYS A 214 -6.25 10.01 1.15
N GLU A 215 -5.81 8.79 0.86
CA GLU A 215 -4.49 8.49 0.31
C GLU A 215 -4.54 7.13 -0.38
N TYR A 216 -3.61 6.91 -1.31
CA TYR A 216 -3.35 5.58 -1.86
C TYR A 216 -1.84 5.32 -1.97
N SER A 217 -1.49 4.04 -2.07
CA SER A 217 -0.16 3.56 -2.43
C SER A 217 -0.27 2.49 -3.53
N ALA A 218 0.86 1.85 -3.87
CA ALA A 218 0.83 0.70 -4.78
C ALA A 218 0.03 -0.47 -4.19
N GLU A 219 0.09 -0.66 -2.87
CA GLU A 219 -0.48 -1.82 -2.17
C GLU A 219 -1.84 -1.51 -1.54
N PHE A 220 -2.11 -0.25 -1.13
CA PHE A 220 -3.24 0.08 -0.26
C PHE A 220 -4.05 1.29 -0.72
N LEU A 221 -5.33 1.31 -0.32
CA LEU A 221 -6.19 2.49 -0.29
C LEU A 221 -6.50 2.85 1.17
N GLU A 222 -6.48 4.12 1.51
CA GLU A 222 -6.92 4.64 2.80
C GLU A 222 -8.22 5.44 2.61
N ILE A 223 -9.29 4.94 3.22
CA ILE A 223 -10.63 5.56 3.16
C ILE A 223 -11.04 6.00 4.57
N MET A 224 -11.49 7.24 4.70
CA MET A 224 -11.95 7.81 5.97
C MET A 224 -13.47 7.91 6.07
N GLY A 225 -13.99 7.88 7.31
CA GLY A 225 -15.41 8.12 7.58
C GLY A 225 -16.32 7.06 6.97
N VAL A 226 -15.91 5.81 7.08
CA VAL A 226 -16.65 4.63 6.61
C VAL A 226 -17.54 4.12 7.73
N ARG A 227 -18.80 3.83 7.40
CA ARG A 227 -19.70 3.09 8.29
C ARG A 227 -19.36 1.60 8.24
N PHE A 228 -18.97 1.05 9.37
CA PHE A 228 -18.58 -0.34 9.52
C PHE A 228 -19.52 -1.06 10.48
N GLN A 229 -20.04 -2.21 10.05
CA GLN A 229 -20.87 -3.05 10.89
C GLN A 229 -19.95 -3.98 11.70
N ASP A 230 -19.87 -3.74 13.01
CA ASP A 230 -19.15 -4.58 13.96
C ASP A 230 -20.18 -5.27 14.87
N GLY A 231 -20.49 -6.53 14.52
CA GLY A 231 -21.58 -7.28 15.13
C GLY A 231 -22.94 -6.62 14.87
N GLU A 232 -23.65 -6.29 15.95
CA GLU A 232 -24.97 -5.62 15.91
C GLU A 232 -24.87 -4.10 15.81
N THR A 233 -23.67 -3.53 15.97
CA THR A 233 -23.47 -2.08 15.99
C THR A 233 -22.87 -1.57 14.69
N VAL A 234 -23.32 -0.39 14.25
CA VAL A 234 -22.69 0.35 13.16
C VAL A 234 -21.83 1.43 13.76
N ARG A 235 -20.53 1.42 13.45
CA ARG A 235 -19.54 2.36 13.98
C ARG A 235 -18.88 3.10 12.82
N ASP A 236 -18.53 4.37 13.05
CA ASP A 236 -17.74 5.15 12.10
C ASP A 236 -16.26 4.85 12.32
N CYS A 237 -15.55 4.57 11.23
CA CYS A 237 -14.15 4.23 11.26
C CYS A 237 -13.42 4.73 10.01
N ASP A 238 -12.10 4.76 10.11
CA ASP A 238 -11.24 4.85 8.93
C ASP A 238 -10.67 3.46 8.63
N ILE A 239 -10.50 3.14 7.35
CA ILE A 239 -10.03 1.83 6.90
C ILE A 239 -8.83 1.94 5.96
N ILE A 240 -7.94 0.96 6.03
CA ILE A 240 -6.93 0.68 5.01
C ILE A 240 -7.26 -0.69 4.42
N VAL A 241 -7.34 -0.75 3.10
CA VAL A 241 -7.68 -1.97 2.35
C VAL A 241 -6.63 -2.25 1.26
N PRO A 242 -6.28 -3.51 0.98
CA PRO A 242 -5.40 -3.84 -0.13
C PRO A 242 -6.04 -3.56 -1.50
N ARG A 243 -5.28 -3.02 -2.43
CA ARG A 243 -5.71 -2.75 -3.82
C ARG A 243 -5.95 -4.02 -4.64
N THR A 244 -5.47 -5.16 -4.16
CA THR A 244 -5.69 -6.48 -4.81
C THR A 244 -7.15 -6.95 -4.69
N ILE A 245 -7.85 -6.50 -3.65
CA ILE A 245 -9.24 -6.90 -3.35
C ILE A 245 -10.21 -5.73 -3.29
N SER A 246 -9.75 -4.50 -3.55
CA SER A 246 -10.57 -3.31 -3.42
C SER A 246 -10.42 -2.34 -4.58
N PHE A 247 -11.55 -1.76 -4.99
CA PHE A 247 -11.65 -0.89 -6.15
C PHE A 247 -12.54 0.32 -5.87
N ILE A 248 -12.16 1.48 -6.38
CA ILE A 248 -13.04 2.66 -6.40
C ILE A 248 -13.82 2.62 -7.71
N ARG A 249 -15.16 2.53 -7.61
CA ARG A 249 -16.04 2.47 -8.79
C ARG A 249 -16.77 3.77 -9.07
N HIS A 250 -17.10 4.51 -8.02
CA HIS A 250 -17.85 5.75 -8.13
C HIS A 250 -17.19 6.83 -7.29
N SER A 251 -17.28 8.07 -7.78
CA SER A 251 -16.94 9.27 -7.02
C SER A 251 -18.16 10.18 -6.99
N ASN A 252 -18.50 10.63 -5.80
CA ASN A 252 -19.44 11.73 -5.61
C ASN A 252 -18.66 13.07 -5.63
N GLU A 253 -19.39 14.18 -5.58
CA GLU A 253 -18.81 15.53 -5.57
C GLU A 253 -17.72 15.71 -4.49
N PRO A 254 -16.70 16.55 -4.73
CA PRO A 254 -15.65 16.82 -3.75
C PRO A 254 -16.25 17.42 -2.48
N VAL A 255 -15.84 16.88 -1.32
CA VAL A 255 -16.37 17.34 -0.03
C VAL A 255 -15.83 18.73 0.28
N LYS A 256 -16.71 19.73 0.39
CA LYS A 256 -16.32 21.11 0.68
C LYS A 256 -15.90 21.25 2.15
N THR A 257 -14.85 22.04 2.41
CA THR A 257 -14.41 22.35 3.77
C THR A 257 -15.54 23.03 4.56
N GLY A 258 -16.01 22.40 5.64
CA GLY A 258 -17.13 22.87 6.45
C GLY A 258 -18.44 22.10 6.27
N ASP A 259 -18.50 21.09 5.39
CA ASP A 259 -19.64 20.19 5.29
C ASP A 259 -19.87 19.47 6.64
N ARG A 260 -21.13 19.38 7.10
CA ARG A 260 -21.50 18.69 8.35
C ARG A 260 -21.00 17.24 8.36
N ARG A 261 -20.88 16.63 7.18
CA ARG A 261 -20.30 15.29 6.95
C ARG A 261 -18.82 15.16 7.31
N VAL A 262 -18.10 16.27 7.53
CA VAL A 262 -16.71 16.30 8.03
C VAL A 262 -16.66 16.57 9.55
N LYS A 263 -17.72 17.16 10.12
CA LYS A 263 -17.83 17.48 11.55
C LYS A 263 -18.50 16.37 12.36
N GLU A 264 -19.36 15.57 11.73
CA GLU A 264 -20.09 14.45 12.35
C GLU A 264 -19.43 13.08 12.07
N ASN A 265 -18.29 13.04 11.36
CA ASN A 265 -17.50 11.82 11.04
C ASN A 265 -16.07 11.85 11.59
#